data_AF-A0AA90SQK2-F1
#
_entry.id   AF-A0AA90SQK2-F1
#
_cell.length_a   1.000
_cell.length_b   1.000
_cell.length_c   1.000
_cell.angle_alpha   90.00
_cell.angle_beta   90.00
_cell.angle_gamma   90.00
#
_symmetry.space_group_name_H-M   'P 1'
#
loop_
_entity.id
_entity.type
_entity.pdbx_description
1 polymer ?
#
loop_
_entity_poly.entity_id
_entity_poly.type
_entity_poly.pdbx_seq_one_letter_code
_entity_poly.pdbx_strand_id
1 'polypeptide(L)'
;MTKYADTSAHTLVGEFAIDINADNLKKEMSRDPTFTFSFWLVGQALDNTFNAVGNTFEEEVKPSVKVAPVVQVSNLKDIVIPDKNPVGGYYIGITDFCVYVSEAPREYTIKFTDQNTGGGDYFILKNSSSNSGSTLRYEMAFADSISDINYGGANYYEKATSLNNNRPYTGDANPTCLGGANHSGAVGVRVSKQNLDSAQDGFYTDTITVVVSPK
;
A
#
# COMPACT_ATOMS: atom_id res chain seq x y z
N MET A 1 -5.99 47.67 58.84
CA MET A 1 -6.51 46.37 58.38
C MET A 1 -5.96 46.10 57.00
N THR A 2 -4.94 45.26 56.92
CA THR A 2 -4.27 44.89 55.68
C THR A 2 -5.08 43.78 55.02
N LYS A 3 -5.56 43.99 53.79
CA LYS A 3 -6.16 42.93 52.97
C LYS A 3 -5.07 41.95 52.58
N TYR A 4 -5.16 40.70 53.05
CA TYR A 4 -4.42 39.60 52.45
C TYR A 4 -5.06 39.30 51.10
N ALA A 5 -4.31 39.52 50.02
CA ALA A 5 -4.64 38.94 48.72
C ALA A 5 -4.28 37.46 48.83
N ASP A 6 -5.31 36.61 48.94
CA ASP A 6 -5.11 35.18 48.83
C ASP A 6 -4.82 34.86 47.36
N THR A 7 -3.54 34.64 47.05
CA THR A 7 -3.07 34.21 45.73
C THR A 7 -2.89 32.70 45.69
N SER A 8 -3.60 31.93 46.52
CA SER A 8 -3.52 30.48 46.47
C SER A 8 -4.01 29.99 45.11
N ALA A 9 -3.08 29.51 44.29
CA ALA A 9 -3.41 28.71 43.12
C ALA A 9 -4.12 27.45 43.62
N HIS A 10 -5.44 27.38 43.41
CA HIS A 10 -6.20 26.17 43.68
C HIS A 10 -5.92 25.17 42.56
N THR A 11 -5.34 24.02 42.90
CA THR A 11 -5.23 22.90 41.96
C THR A 11 -6.49 22.04 42.11
N LEU A 12 -7.36 22.07 41.10
CA LEU A 12 -8.42 21.08 40.96
C LEU A 12 -7.80 19.79 40.45
N VAL A 13 -7.74 18.76 41.30
CA VAL A 13 -7.32 17.42 40.91
C VAL A 13 -8.59 16.57 40.77
N GLY A 14 -8.92 16.22 39.53
CA GLY A 14 -10.01 15.31 39.21
C GLY A 14 -9.55 14.34 38.13
N GLU A 15 -9.97 13.08 38.24
CA GLU A 15 -9.73 12.07 37.22
C GLU A 15 -10.99 11.93 36.38
N PHE A 16 -10.87 12.02 35.06
CA PHE A 16 -11.92 11.66 34.13
C PHE A 16 -11.40 10.55 33.22
N ALA A 17 -12.23 9.55 32.97
CA ALA A 17 -11.93 8.48 32.03
C ALA A 17 -12.65 8.77 30.71
N ILE A 18 -11.91 8.67 29.60
CA ILE A 18 -12.48 8.67 28.25
C ILE A 18 -12.34 7.25 27.71
N ASP A 19 -13.47 6.57 27.57
CA ASP A 19 -13.52 5.25 26.92
C ASP A 19 -13.89 5.42 25.44
N ILE A 20 -12.95 5.10 24.56
CA ILE A 20 -13.17 5.10 23.12
C ILE A 20 -13.28 3.65 22.65
N ASN A 21 -14.38 3.31 21.98
CA ASN A 21 -14.52 2.01 21.33
C ASN A 21 -13.54 1.92 20.15
N ALA A 22 -12.55 1.03 20.25
CA ALA A 22 -11.48 0.91 19.26
C ALA A 22 -11.98 0.52 17.86
N ASP A 23 -13.06 -0.26 17.75
CA ASP A 23 -13.58 -0.70 16.45
C ASP A 23 -14.31 0.43 15.72
N ASN A 24 -15.08 1.23 16.47
CA ASN A 24 -15.71 2.44 15.93
C ASN A 24 -14.65 3.48 15.54
N LEU A 25 -13.63 3.67 16.37
CA LEU A 25 -12.52 4.57 16.06
C LEU A 25 -11.80 4.12 14.78
N LYS A 26 -11.44 2.84 14.65
CA LYS A 26 -10.83 2.28 13.42
C LYS A 26 -11.71 2.50 12.20
N LYS A 27 -13.02 2.32 12.33
CA LYS A 27 -13.97 2.53 11.23
C LYS A 27 -14.01 3.98 10.77
N GLU A 28 -14.10 4.94 11.69
CA GLU A 28 -14.09 6.36 11.34
C GLU A 28 -12.73 6.81 10.80
N MET A 29 -11.64 6.34 11.39
CA MET A 29 -10.28 6.59 10.91
C MET A 29 -9.99 5.99 9.52
N SER A 30 -10.61 4.86 9.17
CA SER A 30 -10.50 4.29 7.81
C SER A 30 -11.26 5.10 6.76
N ARG A 31 -12.26 5.89 7.18
CA ARG A 31 -13.05 6.77 6.31
C ARG A 31 -12.38 8.13 6.15
N ASP A 32 -11.77 8.64 7.21
CA ASP A 32 -11.07 9.91 7.23
C ASP A 32 -9.68 9.75 7.90
N PRO A 33 -8.59 9.69 7.12
CA PRO A 33 -7.24 9.58 7.67
C PRO A 33 -6.78 10.85 8.40
N THR A 34 -7.53 11.96 8.30
CA THR A 34 -7.28 13.22 9.01
C THR A 34 -8.14 13.40 10.26
N PHE A 35 -8.90 12.37 10.66
CA PHE A 35 -9.78 12.41 11.82
C PHE A 35 -9.05 12.89 13.08
N THR A 36 -9.51 13.99 13.65
CA THR A 36 -9.05 14.51 14.94
C THR A 36 -10.20 14.45 15.95
N PHE A 37 -9.89 13.97 17.15
CA PHE A 37 -10.83 14.01 18.27
C PHE A 37 -10.42 15.16 19.20
N SER A 38 -11.33 16.10 19.42
CA SER A 38 -11.16 17.20 20.38
C SER A 38 -12.25 17.11 21.44
N PHE A 39 -11.91 17.46 22.68
CA PHE A 39 -12.90 17.69 23.73
C PHE A 39 -12.54 18.94 24.54
N TRP A 40 -13.56 19.52 25.15
CA TRP A 40 -13.44 20.71 25.98
C TRP A 40 -13.57 20.33 27.45
N LEU A 41 -12.63 20.79 28.26
CA LEU A 41 -12.78 20.76 29.71
C LEU A 41 -13.42 22.09 30.13
N VAL A 42 -14.61 22.01 30.72
CA VAL A 42 -15.34 23.19 31.24
C VAL A 42 -15.39 23.09 32.75
N GLY A 43 -14.63 23.96 33.43
CA GLY A 43 -14.69 24.12 34.87
C GLY A 43 -15.72 25.19 35.27
N GLN A 44 -16.58 24.89 36.24
CA GLN A 44 -17.43 25.89 36.90
C GLN A 44 -17.03 26.02 38.38
N ALA A 45 -16.77 27.25 38.84
CA ALA A 45 -16.53 27.52 40.25
C ALA A 45 -17.84 27.35 41.04
N LEU A 46 -17.91 26.31 41.89
CA LEU A 46 -19.03 26.06 42.81
C LEU A 46 -18.78 26.77 44.14
N ASP A 47 -18.65 28.10 44.11
CA ASP A 47 -18.56 28.89 45.33
C ASP A 47 -19.78 29.83 45.41
N ASN A 48 -20.71 29.49 46.30
CA ASN A 48 -21.92 30.27 46.58
C ASN A 48 -21.66 31.43 47.58
N THR A 49 -20.41 31.62 48.01
CA THR A 49 -19.92 32.59 48.99
C THR A 49 -19.07 33.70 48.38
N PHE A 50 -18.66 33.59 47.12
CA PHE A 50 -18.05 34.66 46.34
C PHE A 50 -19.04 35.20 45.31
N ASN A 51 -19.19 36.53 45.25
CA ASN A 51 -19.77 37.24 44.11
C ASN A 51 -18.85 37.13 42.86
N ALA A 52 -18.35 35.95 42.55
CA ALA A 52 -17.55 35.64 41.38
C ALA A 52 -18.49 35.10 40.30
N VAL A 53 -19.23 36.02 39.68
CA VAL A 53 -19.92 35.74 38.42
C VAL A 53 -18.85 35.34 37.38
N GLY A 54 -18.95 34.13 36.85
CA GLY A 54 -18.72 33.91 35.42
C GLY A 54 -17.33 33.56 34.92
N ASN A 55 -16.38 33.14 35.76
CA ASN A 55 -15.10 32.64 35.23
C ASN A 55 -15.20 31.14 34.92
N THR A 56 -15.80 30.82 33.77
CA THR A 56 -15.59 29.53 33.11
C THR A 56 -14.20 29.50 32.50
N PHE A 57 -13.42 28.49 32.83
CA PHE A 57 -12.19 28.19 32.10
C PHE A 57 -12.49 27.08 31.10
N GLU A 58 -12.15 27.32 29.84
CA GLU A 58 -12.26 26.38 28.74
C GLU A 58 -10.86 26.04 28.24
N GLU A 59 -10.49 24.76 28.28
CA GLU A 59 -9.25 24.27 27.68
C GLU A 59 -9.59 23.20 26.65
N GLU A 60 -9.12 23.40 25.43
CA GLU A 60 -9.26 22.44 24.34
C GLU A 60 -8.10 21.45 24.40
N VAL A 61 -8.41 20.18 24.67
CA VAL A 61 -7.43 19.09 24.61
C VAL A 61 -7.56 18.39 23.25
N LYS A 62 -6.46 18.36 22.50
CA LYS A 62 -6.37 17.73 21.17
C LYS A 62 -5.46 16.50 21.20
N PRO A 63 -5.96 15.32 21.61
CA PRO A 63 -5.23 14.09 21.37
C PRO A 63 -5.05 13.87 19.86
N SER A 64 -3.82 13.60 19.44
CA SER A 64 -3.54 13.21 18.06
C SER A 64 -3.47 11.68 17.96
N VAL A 65 -4.29 11.10 17.08
CA VAL A 65 -4.25 9.67 16.77
C VAL A 65 -3.81 9.55 15.32
N LYS A 66 -2.67 8.90 15.07
CA LYS A 66 -2.14 8.69 13.72
C LYS A 66 -2.53 7.29 13.23
N VAL A 67 -3.20 7.21 12.08
CA VAL A 67 -3.43 5.94 11.37
C VAL A 67 -2.19 5.63 10.55
N ALA A 68 -1.76 4.37 10.55
CA ALA A 68 -0.77 3.93 9.56
C ALA A 68 -1.44 3.83 8.18
N PRO A 69 -0.80 4.29 7.09
CA PRO A 69 -1.35 4.12 5.75
C PRO A 69 -1.60 2.64 5.44
N VAL A 70 -2.76 2.38 4.84
CA VAL A 70 -3.19 1.04 4.43
C VAL A 70 -2.96 0.90 2.94
N VAL A 71 -2.37 -0.22 2.55
CA VAL A 71 -2.21 -0.63 1.15
C VAL A 71 -2.90 -1.97 0.93
N GLN A 72 -3.65 -2.09 -0.16
CA GLN A 72 -4.32 -3.33 -0.55
C GLN A 72 -4.10 -3.60 -2.04
N VAL A 73 -3.75 -4.83 -2.37
CA VAL A 73 -3.62 -5.32 -3.74
C VAL A 73 -4.82 -6.20 -4.06
N SER A 74 -5.47 -5.96 -5.19
CA SER A 74 -6.61 -6.76 -5.64
C SER A 74 -6.51 -7.11 -7.13
N ASN A 75 -7.28 -8.12 -7.54
CA ASN A 75 -7.36 -8.61 -8.92
C ASN A 75 -6.04 -9.11 -9.53
N LEU A 76 -5.06 -9.50 -8.69
CA LEU A 76 -3.85 -10.16 -9.18
C LEU A 76 -4.21 -11.55 -9.72
N LYS A 77 -3.86 -11.79 -10.99
CA LYS A 77 -4.14 -13.03 -11.71
C LYS A 77 -2.84 -13.69 -12.19
N ASP A 78 -2.93 -14.97 -12.49
CA ASP A 78 -1.85 -15.70 -13.14
C ASP A 78 -1.56 -15.11 -14.52
N ILE A 79 -0.27 -15.01 -14.86
CA ILE A 79 0.17 -14.56 -16.17
C ILE A 79 0.42 -15.78 -17.04
N VAL A 80 -0.41 -15.95 -18.07
CA VAL A 80 -0.26 -17.03 -19.04
C VAL A 80 0.47 -16.49 -20.28
N ILE A 81 1.59 -17.12 -20.63
CA ILE A 81 2.29 -16.85 -21.89
C ILE A 81 1.62 -17.70 -22.99
N PRO A 82 0.97 -17.09 -23.99
CA PRO A 82 0.35 -17.84 -25.07
C PRO A 82 1.41 -18.52 -25.94
N ASP A 83 1.08 -19.72 -26.42
CA ASP A 83 1.96 -20.60 -27.21
C ASP A 83 1.97 -20.26 -28.71
N LYS A 84 1.26 -19.21 -29.15
CA LYS A 84 1.05 -18.89 -30.56
C LYS A 84 1.50 -17.48 -30.92
N ASN A 85 2.17 -17.40 -32.08
CA ASN A 85 2.56 -16.18 -32.79
C ASN A 85 3.41 -15.19 -31.97
N PRO A 86 4.74 -15.39 -31.91
CA PRO A 86 5.62 -14.47 -31.21
C PRO A 86 5.61 -13.10 -31.90
N VAL A 87 5.55 -12.04 -31.09
CA VAL A 87 5.63 -10.65 -31.54
C VAL A 87 7.06 -10.18 -31.36
N GLY A 88 7.70 -9.75 -32.46
CA GLY A 88 9.09 -9.29 -32.41
C GLY A 88 10.09 -10.35 -31.89
N GLY A 89 9.77 -11.63 -32.04
CA GLY A 89 10.60 -12.75 -31.55
C GLY A 89 10.35 -13.15 -30.10
N TYR A 90 9.30 -12.65 -29.44
CA TYR A 90 8.94 -12.98 -28.06
C TYR A 90 7.50 -13.46 -27.94
N TYR A 91 7.27 -14.42 -27.05
CA TYR A 91 5.94 -14.74 -26.54
C TYR A 91 5.70 -13.93 -25.28
N ILE A 92 4.56 -13.22 -25.21
CA ILE A 92 4.30 -12.23 -24.17
C ILE A 92 2.98 -12.56 -23.47
N GLY A 93 3.02 -12.68 -22.14
CA GLY A 93 1.85 -12.74 -21.27
C GLY A 93 1.75 -11.45 -20.46
N ILE A 94 0.53 -10.95 -20.24
CA ILE A 94 0.30 -9.68 -19.51
C ILE A 94 -0.88 -9.85 -18.57
N THR A 95 -0.76 -9.31 -17.37
CA THR A 95 -1.89 -9.11 -16.44
C THR A 95 -1.84 -7.69 -15.88
N ASP A 96 -3.00 -7.21 -15.42
CA ASP A 96 -3.12 -6.05 -14.56
C ASP A 96 -3.51 -6.45 -13.14
N PHE A 97 -3.38 -5.48 -12.23
CA PHE A 97 -3.89 -5.53 -10.87
C PHE A 97 -4.16 -4.10 -10.37
N CYS A 98 -4.80 -3.98 -9.22
CA CYS A 98 -5.07 -2.70 -8.60
C CYS A 98 -4.36 -2.57 -7.25
N VAL A 99 -3.92 -1.35 -6.94
CA VAL A 99 -3.32 -1.00 -5.65
C VAL A 99 -4.13 0.14 -5.04
N TYR A 100 -4.82 -0.12 -3.93
CA TYR A 100 -5.44 0.90 -3.11
C TYR A 100 -4.45 1.44 -2.08
N VAL A 101 -4.46 2.77 -1.88
CA VAL A 101 -3.68 3.46 -0.83
C VAL A 101 -4.60 4.42 -0.08
N SER A 102 -4.71 4.26 1.24
CA SER A 102 -5.69 5.02 2.04
C SER A 102 -5.34 6.50 2.26
N GLU A 103 -4.06 6.85 2.25
CA GLU A 103 -3.58 8.18 2.61
C GLU A 103 -3.20 9.00 1.37
N ALA A 104 -3.56 10.29 1.32
CA ALA A 104 -3.12 11.20 0.26
C ALA A 104 -1.63 11.58 0.47
N PRO A 105 -0.77 11.60 -0.57
CA PRO A 105 -1.07 11.67 -2.00
C PRO A 105 -1.39 10.34 -2.70
N ARG A 106 -1.60 9.25 -1.95
CA ARG A 106 -1.89 7.89 -2.44
C ARG A 106 -0.73 7.30 -3.22
N GLU A 107 0.48 7.57 -2.77
CA GLU A 107 1.70 7.04 -3.37
C GLU A 107 2.09 5.69 -2.76
N TYR A 108 2.60 4.79 -3.61
CA TYR A 108 3.21 3.54 -3.17
C TYR A 108 4.50 3.24 -3.94
N THR A 109 5.28 2.31 -3.41
CA THR A 109 6.43 1.70 -4.09
C THR A 109 6.19 0.21 -4.27
N ILE A 110 6.86 -0.38 -5.26
CA ILE A 110 6.72 -1.79 -5.60
C ILE A 110 8.09 -2.45 -5.67
N LYS A 111 8.17 -3.66 -5.14
CA LYS A 111 9.35 -4.51 -5.21
C LYS A 111 8.96 -5.90 -5.65
N PHE A 112 9.66 -6.43 -6.62
CA PHE A 112 9.53 -7.78 -7.12
C PHE A 112 10.64 -8.66 -6.55
N THR A 113 10.26 -9.85 -6.09
CA THR A 113 11.19 -10.90 -5.70
C THR A 113 10.74 -12.23 -6.29
N ASP A 114 11.69 -12.97 -6.83
CA ASP A 114 11.47 -14.28 -7.43
C ASP A 114 11.83 -15.40 -6.43
N GLN A 115 11.01 -16.45 -6.36
CA GLN A 115 11.30 -17.66 -5.59
C GLN A 115 12.37 -18.54 -6.25
N ASN A 116 12.45 -18.51 -7.57
CA ASN A 116 13.35 -19.32 -8.37
C ASN A 116 14.54 -18.50 -8.86
N THR A 117 15.33 -17.91 -7.97
CA THR A 117 16.56 -17.25 -8.43
C THR A 117 17.58 -18.29 -8.90
N GLY A 118 17.80 -18.37 -10.22
CA GLY A 118 18.97 -19.06 -10.77
C GLY A 118 20.24 -18.35 -10.31
N GLY A 119 21.36 -19.06 -10.14
CA GLY A 119 22.65 -18.46 -9.77
C GLY A 119 23.02 -17.32 -10.71
N GLY A 120 22.70 -16.08 -10.32
CA GLY A 120 22.74 -14.89 -11.19
C GLY A 120 21.57 -13.90 -11.08
N ASP A 121 20.54 -14.16 -10.25
CA ASP A 121 19.35 -13.29 -10.05
C ASP A 121 18.45 -13.16 -11.29
N TYR A 122 18.51 -14.15 -12.19
CA TYR A 122 17.67 -14.21 -13.36
C TYR A 122 16.31 -14.82 -13.04
N PHE A 123 15.26 -14.26 -13.64
CA PHE A 123 13.93 -14.84 -13.66
C PHE A 123 13.92 -16.17 -14.42
N ILE A 124 13.48 -17.25 -13.79
CA ILE A 124 13.42 -18.57 -14.41
C ILE A 124 12.12 -19.32 -14.11
N LEU A 125 11.47 -19.79 -15.17
CA LEU A 125 10.43 -20.79 -15.06
C LEU A 125 11.07 -22.16 -14.86
N LYS A 126 10.55 -22.96 -13.92
CA LYS A 126 10.97 -24.35 -13.70
C LYS A 126 9.99 -25.31 -14.34
N ASN A 127 10.49 -26.32 -15.05
CA ASN A 127 9.67 -27.39 -15.59
C ASN A 127 9.14 -28.27 -14.44
N SER A 128 7.86 -28.14 -14.14
CA SER A 128 7.16 -28.92 -13.10
C SER A 128 7.01 -30.40 -13.45
N SER A 129 7.14 -30.75 -14.73
CA SER A 129 6.94 -32.10 -15.25
C SER A 129 8.24 -32.92 -15.32
N SER A 130 9.40 -32.31 -15.08
CA SER A 130 10.70 -32.96 -15.24
C SER A 130 11.50 -33.05 -13.94
N ASN A 131 11.96 -34.26 -13.62
CA ASN A 131 12.95 -34.49 -12.57
C ASN A 131 14.36 -33.96 -12.93
N SER A 132 14.59 -33.54 -14.18
CA SER A 132 15.89 -33.03 -14.65
C SER A 132 16.20 -31.60 -14.20
N GLY A 133 15.22 -30.87 -13.65
CA GLY A 133 15.40 -29.47 -13.23
C GLY A 133 15.57 -28.50 -14.40
N SER A 134 15.03 -28.83 -15.58
CA SER A 134 15.06 -27.95 -16.76
C SER A 134 14.42 -26.60 -16.46
N THR A 135 15.11 -25.52 -16.83
CA THR A 135 14.68 -24.14 -16.60
C THR A 135 14.52 -23.38 -17.90
N LEU A 136 13.70 -22.34 -17.86
CA LEU A 136 13.47 -21.44 -18.99
C LEU A 136 13.56 -20.00 -18.49
N ARG A 137 14.51 -19.24 -19.01
CA ARG A 137 14.66 -17.82 -18.67
C ARG A 137 13.56 -16.99 -19.30
N TYR A 138 13.08 -16.01 -18.55
CA TYR A 138 12.12 -15.03 -19.05
C TYR A 138 12.50 -13.62 -18.58
N GLU A 139 11.85 -12.64 -19.16
CA GLU A 139 11.99 -11.23 -18.80
C GLU A 139 10.67 -10.71 -18.27
N MET A 140 10.73 -9.76 -17.33
CA MET A 140 9.55 -9.15 -16.74
C MET A 140 9.60 -7.63 -16.88
N ALA A 141 8.43 -7.03 -17.08
CA ALA A 141 8.21 -5.59 -17.15
C ALA A 141 7.10 -5.21 -16.18
N PHE A 142 7.19 -4.00 -15.61
CA PHE A 142 6.14 -3.38 -14.83
C PHE A 142 5.82 -2.00 -15.41
N ALA A 143 4.53 -1.66 -15.45
CA ALA A 143 4.06 -0.36 -15.91
C ALA A 143 2.77 0.07 -15.22
N ASP A 144 2.36 1.32 -15.44
CA ASP A 144 1.13 1.90 -14.88
C ASP A 144 -0.13 1.38 -15.60
N SER A 145 0.01 0.76 -16.78
CA SER A 145 -1.11 0.25 -17.57
C SER A 145 -0.71 -0.89 -18.53
N ILE A 146 -1.70 -1.69 -18.96
CA ILE A 146 -1.49 -2.70 -20.01
C ILE A 146 -1.03 -2.06 -21.33
N SER A 147 -1.52 -0.86 -21.65
CA SER A 147 -1.11 -0.12 -22.85
C SER A 147 0.39 0.16 -22.87
N ASP A 148 0.98 0.55 -21.75
CA ASP A 148 2.41 0.83 -21.68
C ASP A 148 3.25 -0.42 -21.93
N ILE A 149 2.77 -1.59 -21.49
CA ILE A 149 3.41 -2.88 -21.82
C ILE A 149 3.27 -3.19 -23.31
N ASN A 150 2.08 -3.03 -23.88
CA ASN A 150 1.78 -3.41 -25.28
C ASN A 150 2.43 -2.49 -26.32
N TYR A 151 2.53 -1.19 -26.04
CA TYR A 151 3.00 -0.18 -26.99
C TYR A 151 4.45 0.26 -26.73
N GLY A 152 5.21 -0.52 -25.92
CA GLY A 152 6.64 -0.32 -25.72
C GLY A 152 7.01 0.84 -24.79
N GLY A 153 6.07 1.31 -23.96
CA GLY A 153 6.35 2.25 -22.89
C GLY A 153 7.11 1.62 -21.71
N ALA A 154 7.07 0.29 -21.57
CA ALA A 154 7.74 -0.44 -20.51
C ALA A 154 9.02 -1.14 -20.99
N ASN A 155 10.04 -1.12 -20.12
CA ASN A 155 11.25 -1.91 -20.31
C ASN A 155 11.10 -3.28 -19.66
N TYR A 156 11.60 -4.30 -20.36
CA TYR A 156 11.69 -5.66 -19.85
C TYR A 156 13.08 -5.93 -19.31
N TYR A 157 13.13 -6.64 -18.19
CA TYR A 157 14.35 -6.94 -17.47
C TYR A 157 14.46 -8.43 -17.17
N GLU A 158 15.65 -8.97 -17.35
CA GLU A 158 15.94 -10.39 -17.04
C GLU A 158 16.18 -10.64 -15.55
N LYS A 159 16.38 -9.58 -14.73
CA LYS A 159 16.76 -9.69 -13.31
C LYS A 159 15.79 -8.94 -12.40
N ALA A 160 15.45 -9.56 -11.26
CA ALA A 160 14.52 -8.99 -10.29
C ALA A 160 15.02 -7.67 -9.70
N THR A 161 16.31 -7.58 -9.39
CA THR A 161 16.95 -6.34 -8.92
C THR A 161 16.81 -5.15 -9.87
N SER A 162 16.67 -5.40 -11.18
CA SER A 162 16.55 -4.33 -12.18
C SER A 162 15.13 -3.75 -12.29
N LEU A 163 14.11 -4.50 -11.86
CA LEU A 163 12.73 -4.01 -11.77
C LEU A 163 12.47 -3.23 -10.48
N ASN A 164 13.27 -3.48 -9.46
CA ASN A 164 13.13 -2.84 -8.16
C ASN A 164 13.59 -1.38 -8.25
N ASN A 165 12.63 -0.47 -8.29
CA ASN A 165 12.87 0.96 -8.24
C ASN A 165 12.08 1.58 -7.07
N ASN A 166 12.60 2.67 -6.52
CA ASN A 166 11.92 3.42 -5.46
C ASN A 166 11.03 4.54 -6.05
N ARG A 167 10.60 4.41 -7.32
CA ARG A 167 9.74 5.40 -7.95
C ARG A 167 8.36 5.35 -7.28
N PRO A 168 7.74 6.50 -6.96
CA PRO A 168 6.35 6.53 -6.53
C PRO A 168 5.41 6.19 -7.67
N TYR A 169 4.42 5.38 -7.34
CA TYR A 169 3.26 5.04 -8.17
C TYR A 169 1.99 5.58 -7.51
N THR A 170 0.97 5.89 -8.30
CA THR A 170 -0.30 6.42 -7.77
C THR A 170 -1.30 5.29 -7.60
N GLY A 171 -1.75 5.07 -6.37
CA GLY A 171 -2.79 4.11 -6.03
C GLY A 171 -4.21 4.65 -6.18
N ASP A 172 -5.17 3.74 -6.15
CA ASP A 172 -6.60 4.04 -6.22
C ASP A 172 -7.12 4.57 -4.87
N ALA A 173 -8.16 5.40 -4.95
CA ALA A 173 -8.93 5.93 -3.84
C ALA A 173 -9.98 4.93 -3.32
N ASN A 174 -10.39 3.99 -4.17
CA ASN A 174 -11.45 3.04 -3.91
C ASN A 174 -10.86 1.70 -3.45
N PRO A 175 -11.17 1.24 -2.22
CA PRO A 175 -10.64 -0.03 -1.70
C PRO A 175 -11.14 -1.25 -2.47
N THR A 176 -12.25 -1.15 -3.20
CA THR A 176 -12.77 -2.23 -4.04
C THR A 176 -12.21 -2.21 -5.46
N CYS A 177 -11.50 -1.13 -5.83
CA CYS A 177 -11.03 -0.90 -7.20
C CYS A 177 -12.14 -0.94 -8.27
N LEU A 178 -13.40 -0.73 -7.86
CA LEU A 178 -14.56 -0.69 -8.76
C LEU A 178 -14.76 0.75 -9.26
N GLY A 179 -14.46 1.02 -10.53
CA GLY A 179 -14.82 2.26 -11.20
C GLY A 179 -13.68 3.23 -11.54
N GLY A 180 -12.43 2.87 -11.30
CA GLY A 180 -11.27 3.60 -11.84
C GLY A 180 -10.94 3.13 -13.26
N ALA A 181 -10.71 4.07 -14.19
CA ALA A 181 -10.17 3.76 -15.52
C ALA A 181 -8.67 3.35 -15.48
N ASN A 182 -8.06 3.40 -14.30
CA ASN A 182 -6.64 3.17 -14.09
C ASN A 182 -6.46 1.98 -13.15
N HIS A 183 -6.36 0.78 -13.72
CA HIS A 183 -5.67 -0.31 -13.03
C HIS A 183 -4.29 0.20 -12.65
N SER A 184 -3.96 0.24 -11.36
CA SER A 184 -2.77 0.95 -10.85
C SER A 184 -1.45 0.32 -11.27
N GLY A 185 -1.48 -0.89 -11.84
CA GLY A 185 -0.29 -1.52 -12.37
C GLY A 185 -0.58 -2.66 -13.35
N ALA A 186 0.36 -2.88 -14.26
CA ALA A 186 0.40 -4.00 -15.17
C ALA A 186 1.77 -4.67 -15.13
N VAL A 187 1.78 -6.00 -15.21
CA VAL A 187 2.99 -6.82 -15.30
C VAL A 187 2.95 -7.56 -16.63
N GLY A 188 4.03 -7.42 -17.39
CA GLY A 188 4.29 -8.21 -18.58
C GLY A 188 5.41 -9.20 -18.30
N VAL A 189 5.27 -10.42 -18.80
CA VAL A 189 6.36 -11.39 -18.87
C VAL A 189 6.56 -11.79 -20.32
N ARG A 190 7.81 -11.97 -20.73
CA ARG A 190 8.12 -12.45 -22.07
C ARG A 190 9.22 -13.49 -22.10
N VAL A 191 9.08 -14.43 -23.01
CA VAL A 191 10.08 -15.46 -23.30
C VAL A 191 10.49 -15.32 -24.76
N SER A 192 11.79 -15.30 -25.03
CA SER A 192 12.27 -15.26 -26.40
C SER A 192 11.92 -16.56 -27.13
N LYS A 193 11.61 -16.45 -28.43
CA LYS A 193 11.32 -17.61 -29.27
C LYS A 193 12.46 -18.62 -29.23
N GLN A 194 13.70 -18.15 -29.29
CA GLN A 194 14.88 -19.02 -29.25
C GLN A 194 14.96 -19.82 -27.94
N ASN A 195 14.69 -19.18 -26.79
CA ASN A 195 14.70 -19.88 -25.51
C ASN A 195 13.59 -20.93 -25.45
N LEU A 196 12.38 -20.59 -25.90
CA LEU A 196 11.25 -21.51 -25.91
C LEU A 196 11.47 -22.69 -26.87
N ASP A 197 11.96 -22.44 -28.09
CA ASP A 197 12.25 -23.48 -29.09
C ASP A 197 13.36 -24.45 -28.62
N SER A 198 14.21 -24.03 -27.68
CA SER A 198 15.25 -24.86 -27.06
C SER A 198 14.83 -25.55 -25.76
N ALA A 199 13.67 -25.19 -25.20
CA ALA A 199 13.16 -25.79 -23.99
C ALA A 199 12.64 -27.21 -24.26
N GLN A 200 12.68 -28.05 -23.24
CA GLN A 200 12.07 -29.37 -23.29
C GLN A 200 10.55 -29.25 -23.19
N ASP A 201 9.82 -30.18 -23.79
CA ASP A 201 8.36 -30.22 -23.63
C ASP A 201 7.97 -30.37 -22.15
N GLY A 202 6.96 -29.61 -21.72
CA GLY A 202 6.43 -29.68 -20.35
C GLY A 202 5.78 -28.40 -19.87
N PHE A 203 5.34 -28.41 -18.61
CA PHE A 203 4.72 -27.25 -17.96
C PHE A 203 5.73 -26.48 -17.12
N TYR A 204 5.97 -25.23 -17.48
CA TYR A 204 6.92 -24.34 -16.83
C TYR A 204 6.19 -23.33 -15.94
N THR A 205 6.58 -23.25 -14.68
CA THR A 205 5.95 -22.36 -13.69
C THR A 205 6.99 -21.62 -12.87
N ASP A 206 6.63 -20.42 -12.43
CA ASP A 206 7.36 -19.65 -11.44
C ASP A 206 6.38 -18.92 -10.51
N THR A 207 6.85 -18.45 -9.36
CA THR A 207 6.07 -17.65 -8.42
C THR A 207 6.81 -16.37 -8.10
N ILE A 208 6.26 -15.26 -8.60
CA ILE A 208 6.74 -13.92 -8.32
C ILE A 208 6.00 -13.36 -7.12
N THR A 209 6.76 -12.92 -6.12
CA THR A 209 6.23 -12.17 -4.99
C THR A 209 6.35 -10.69 -5.28
N VAL A 210 5.22 -9.99 -5.18
CA VAL A 210 5.12 -8.55 -5.31
C VAL A 210 4.91 -7.96 -3.92
N VAL A 211 5.84 -7.11 -3.49
CA VAL A 211 5.75 -6.37 -2.23
C VAL A 211 5.39 -4.93 -2.57
N VAL A 212 4.26 -4.48 -2.03
CA VAL A 212 3.76 -3.11 -2.20
C VAL A 212 3.80 -2.40 -0.85
N SER A 213 4.41 -1.22 -0.82
CA SER A 213 4.56 -0.43 0.40
C SER A 213 4.03 0.98 0.19
N PRO A 214 3.25 1.55 1.13
CA PRO A 214 2.92 2.97 1.08
C PRO A 214 4.20 3.80 1.19
N LYS A 215 4.20 4.98 0.55
CA LYS A 215 5.35 5.89 0.52
C LYS A 215 5.20 7.04 1.51
#